data_AF-A0A7D5VM37-F1
#
_entry.id   AF-A0A7D5VM37-F1
#
_cell.length_a   1.000
_cell.length_b   1.000
_cell.length_c   1.000
_cell.angle_alpha   90.00
_cell.angle_beta   90.00
_cell.angle_gamma   90.00
#
_symmetry.space_group_name_H-M   'P 1'
#
loop_
_entity.id
_entity.type
_entity.pdbx_description
1 polymer ?
#
loop_
_entity_poly.entity_id
_entity_poly.type
_entity_poly.pdbx_seq_one_letter_code
_entity_poly.pdbx_strand_id
1 'polypeptide(L)'
;MNSTARILRTAARYISQHGLHTGEQFAEGATLDICAAIYMAAQAPGASIPAAFYTDQAASMDILEASEDAMAALRALSASITNYAVPDTNGQPDVIEHVFNWTATRAINCAKPPTLTEVIGRMTRTADDLDQTTAHAA
;
A
#
# COMPACT_ATOMS: atom_id res chain seq x y z
N MET A 1 5.77 5.30 -17.27
CA MET A 1 4.95 4.41 -16.43
C MET A 1 5.85 3.56 -15.56
N ASN A 2 5.64 3.60 -14.24
CA ASN A 2 6.25 2.64 -13.34
C ASN A 2 5.40 1.36 -13.39
N SER A 3 6.01 0.17 -13.57
CA SER A 3 5.23 -1.06 -13.50
C SER A 3 4.76 -1.27 -12.05
N THR A 4 3.56 -1.83 -11.89
CA THR A 4 2.97 -2.15 -10.58
C THR A 4 3.93 -2.96 -9.71
N ALA A 5 4.60 -3.96 -10.28
CA ALA A 5 5.62 -4.75 -9.60
C ALA A 5 6.81 -3.89 -9.09
N ARG A 6 7.29 -2.94 -9.90
CA ARG A 6 8.37 -2.02 -9.48
C ARG A 6 7.92 -1.08 -8.36
N ILE A 7 6.69 -0.58 -8.40
CA ILE A 7 6.12 0.25 -7.34
C ILE A 7 6.09 -0.53 -6.03
N LEU A 8 5.53 -1.74 -6.04
CA LEU A 8 5.44 -2.57 -4.84
C LEU A 8 6.81 -2.90 -4.22
N ARG A 9 7.81 -3.23 -5.05
CA ARG A 9 9.18 -3.46 -4.55
C ARG A 9 9.81 -2.19 -3.98
N THR A 10 9.59 -1.05 -4.61
CA THR A 10 10.11 0.24 -4.13
C THR A 10 9.44 0.64 -2.81
N ALA A 11 8.13 0.48 -2.72
CA ALA A 11 7.36 0.74 -1.51
C ALA A 11 7.79 -0.16 -0.34
N ALA A 12 8.05 -1.45 -0.61
CA ALA A 12 8.61 -2.37 0.40
C ALA A 12 9.99 -1.90 0.91
N ARG A 13 10.83 -1.32 0.04
CA ARG A 13 12.11 -0.72 0.45
C ARG A 13 11.89 0.52 1.32
N TYR A 14 10.94 1.39 0.97
CA TYR A 14 10.62 2.55 1.81
C TYR A 14 10.16 2.12 3.19
N ILE A 15 9.23 1.18 3.30
CA ILE A 15 8.79 0.62 4.59
C ILE A 15 9.96 0.03 5.38
N SER A 16 10.88 -0.69 4.72
CA SER A 16 12.07 -1.24 5.38
C SER A 16 13.04 -0.17 5.90
N GLN A 17 13.09 1.01 5.27
CA GLN A 17 14.00 2.10 5.64
C GLN A 17 13.40 3.04 6.68
N HIS A 18 12.10 3.31 6.55
CA HIS A 18 11.37 4.30 7.34
C HIS A 18 10.66 3.69 8.55
N GLY A 19 10.40 2.38 8.53
CA GLY A 19 9.53 1.72 9.49
C GLY A 19 8.06 1.78 9.07
N LEU A 20 7.27 0.86 9.62
CA LEU A 20 5.83 0.75 9.36
C LEU A 20 5.05 1.60 10.37
N HIS A 21 4.31 2.58 9.88
CA HIS A 21 3.33 3.33 10.65
C HIS A 21 1.98 2.60 10.64
N THR A 22 1.26 2.65 11.77
CA THR A 22 -0.05 1.99 11.96
C THR A 22 -1.06 2.90 12.67
N GLY A 23 -0.84 4.21 12.66
CA GLY A 23 -1.75 5.20 13.26
C GLY A 23 -2.87 5.62 12.30
N GLU A 24 -3.52 6.74 12.62
CA GLU A 24 -4.68 7.25 11.85
C GLU A 24 -4.28 7.96 10.55
N GLN A 25 -3.06 8.50 10.50
CA GLN A 25 -2.53 9.17 9.31
C GLN A 25 -1.71 8.17 8.47
N PHE A 26 -1.41 8.52 7.21
CA PHE A 26 -0.58 7.66 6.35
C PHE A 26 0.91 7.81 6.64
N ALA A 27 1.34 8.86 7.35
CA ALA A 27 2.70 9.02 7.79
C ALA A 27 2.79 9.73 9.15
N GLU A 28 3.81 9.39 9.93
CA GLU A 28 4.12 10.06 11.19
C GLU A 28 5.64 10.15 11.39
N GLY A 29 6.14 11.38 11.53
CA GLY A 29 7.57 11.64 11.61
C GLY A 29 8.31 11.05 10.42
N ALA A 30 9.18 10.07 10.67
CA ALA A 30 9.94 9.38 9.64
C ALA A 30 9.27 8.07 9.15
N THR A 31 8.21 7.59 9.81
CA THR A 31 7.53 6.32 9.51
C THR A 31 6.44 6.49 8.46
N LEU A 32 6.19 5.44 7.68
CA LEU A 32 5.21 5.43 6.59
C LEU A 32 4.27 4.24 6.74
N ASP A 33 2.99 4.45 6.47
CA ASP A 33 2.06 3.35 6.23
C ASP A 33 2.26 2.78 4.82
N ILE A 34 1.49 1.75 4.47
CA ILE A 34 1.59 1.13 3.15
C ILE A 34 1.13 2.08 2.04
N CYS A 35 0.08 2.86 2.27
CA CYS A 35 -0.50 3.74 1.25
C CYS A 35 0.48 4.88 0.87
N ALA A 36 1.08 5.53 1.87
CA ALA A 36 2.15 6.50 1.74
C ALA A 36 3.35 5.93 0.99
N ALA A 37 3.82 4.73 1.37
CA ALA A 37 4.95 4.09 0.72
C ALA A 37 4.67 3.77 -0.76
N ILE A 38 3.46 3.32 -1.08
CA ILE A 38 3.03 3.07 -2.46
C ILE A 38 2.95 4.38 -3.25
N TYR A 39 2.34 5.42 -2.67
CA TYR A 39 2.30 6.74 -3.31
C TYR A 39 3.71 7.24 -3.63
N MET A 40 4.60 7.27 -2.64
CA MET A 40 6.00 7.69 -2.83
C MET A 40 6.71 6.88 -3.92
N ALA A 41 6.46 5.57 -4.00
CA ALA A 41 7.05 4.70 -5.01
C ALA A 41 6.45 4.90 -6.42
N ALA A 42 5.22 5.39 -6.51
CA ALA A 42 4.58 5.76 -7.78
C ALA A 42 5.12 7.08 -8.33
N GLN A 43 5.55 7.99 -7.46
CA GLN A 43 6.06 9.30 -7.88
C GLN A 43 7.43 9.23 -8.57
N ALA A 44 7.79 10.34 -9.23
CA ALA A 44 9.13 10.53 -9.77
C ALA A 44 10.19 10.54 -8.64
N PRO A 45 11.42 10.07 -8.90
CA PRO A 45 12.50 10.11 -7.92
C PRO A 45 12.70 11.53 -7.35
N GLY A 46 12.78 11.63 -6.02
CA GLY A 46 12.97 12.90 -5.32
C GLY A 46 11.69 13.67 -4.99
N ALA A 47 10.52 13.16 -5.37
CA ALA A 47 9.25 13.72 -4.91
C ALA A 47 9.10 13.56 -3.39
N SER A 48 8.64 14.63 -2.72
CA SER A 48 8.25 14.59 -1.31
C SER A 48 6.82 14.07 -1.18
N ILE A 49 6.54 13.39 -0.06
CA ILE A 49 5.17 13.07 0.31
C ILE A 49 4.41 14.35 0.67
N PRO A 50 3.17 14.56 0.19
CA PRO A 50 2.38 15.74 0.52
C PRO A 50 2.08 15.85 2.01
N ALA A 51 2.01 17.09 2.52
CA ALA A 51 1.75 17.35 3.93
C ALA A 51 0.45 16.71 4.45
N ALA A 52 -0.56 16.57 3.57
CA ALA A 52 -1.83 15.92 3.90
C ALA A 52 -1.64 14.51 4.50
N PHE A 53 -0.62 13.76 4.06
CA PHE A 53 -0.37 12.39 4.56
C PHE A 53 -0.01 12.35 6.05
N TYR A 54 0.33 13.49 6.64
CA TYR A 54 0.63 13.63 8.06
C TYR A 54 -0.51 14.28 8.86
N THR A 55 -1.49 14.91 8.23
CA THR A 55 -2.42 15.83 8.92
C THR A 55 -3.88 15.73 8.50
N ASP A 56 -4.16 15.21 7.31
CA ASP A 56 -5.50 15.20 6.71
C ASP A 56 -5.70 13.93 5.87
N GLN A 57 -6.26 12.91 6.52
CA GLN A 57 -6.49 11.61 5.90
C GLN A 57 -7.43 11.71 4.69
N ALA A 58 -8.46 12.56 4.73
CA ALA A 58 -9.41 12.69 3.64
C ALA A 58 -8.71 13.29 2.39
N ALA A 59 -7.96 14.38 2.57
CA ALA A 59 -7.19 14.96 1.47
C ALA A 59 -6.12 13.99 0.93
N SER A 60 -5.56 13.14 1.78
CA SER A 60 -4.62 12.09 1.35
C SER A 60 -5.27 10.99 0.52
N MET A 61 -6.51 10.61 0.83
CA MET A 61 -7.28 9.68 0.02
C MET A 61 -7.53 10.26 -1.37
N ASP A 62 -7.97 11.52 -1.46
CA ASP A 62 -8.18 12.21 -2.74
C ASP A 62 -6.89 12.22 -3.60
N ILE A 63 -5.73 12.44 -2.97
CA ILE A 63 -4.43 12.42 -3.65
C ILE A 63 -4.06 11.02 -4.15
N LEU A 64 -4.32 9.97 -3.35
CA LEU A 64 -4.08 8.59 -3.74
C LEU A 64 -4.95 8.18 -4.92
N GLU A 65 -6.25 8.47 -4.84
CA GLU A 65 -7.22 8.14 -5.88
C GLU A 65 -6.90 8.82 -7.20
N ALA A 66 -6.35 10.04 -7.16
CA ALA A 66 -5.88 10.75 -8.34
C ALA A 66 -4.61 10.14 -8.98
N SER A 67 -3.89 9.24 -8.30
CA SER A 67 -2.68 8.60 -8.80
C SER A 67 -2.97 7.20 -9.36
N GLU A 68 -3.09 7.10 -10.69
CA GLU A 68 -3.37 5.84 -11.39
C GLU A 68 -2.35 4.74 -11.05
N ASP A 69 -1.06 5.09 -11.05
CA ASP A 69 0.05 4.18 -10.73
C ASP A 69 -0.03 3.68 -9.27
N ALA A 70 -0.36 4.56 -8.32
CA ALA A 70 -0.54 4.17 -6.92
C ALA A 70 -1.78 3.28 -6.74
N MET A 71 -2.90 3.64 -7.36
CA MET A 71 -4.14 2.86 -7.31
C MET A 71 -4.00 1.48 -7.97
N ALA A 72 -3.22 1.35 -9.04
CA ALA A 72 -2.91 0.06 -9.64
C ALA A 72 -2.13 -0.85 -8.66
N ALA A 73 -1.15 -0.30 -7.94
CA ALA A 73 -0.40 -1.02 -6.91
C ALA A 73 -1.25 -1.39 -5.70
N LEU A 74 -2.11 -0.47 -5.22
CA LEU A 74 -3.05 -0.72 -4.14
C LEU A 74 -4.03 -1.84 -4.49
N ARG A 75 -4.62 -1.82 -5.69
CA ARG A 75 -5.52 -2.89 -6.15
C ARG A 75 -4.82 -4.24 -6.21
N ALA A 76 -3.60 -4.29 -6.74
CA ALA A 76 -2.83 -5.53 -6.82
C ALA A 76 -2.48 -6.09 -5.42
N LEU A 77 -2.07 -5.22 -4.50
CA LEU A 77 -1.77 -5.62 -3.12
C LEU A 77 -3.03 -6.04 -2.36
N SER A 78 -4.11 -5.27 -2.46
CA SER A 78 -5.43 -5.58 -1.89
C SER A 78 -5.90 -6.97 -2.34
N ALA A 79 -5.78 -7.29 -3.62
CA ALA A 79 -6.17 -8.60 -4.16
C ALA A 79 -5.33 -9.77 -3.62
N SER A 80 -4.10 -9.53 -3.16
CA SER A 80 -3.22 -10.57 -2.62
C SER A 80 -3.38 -10.77 -1.10
N ILE A 81 -4.13 -9.90 -0.42
CA ILE A 81 -4.52 -10.04 0.98
C ILE A 81 -5.81 -10.87 1.04
N THR A 82 -5.68 -12.15 1.41
CA THR A 82 -6.81 -13.10 1.40
C THR A 82 -7.41 -13.39 2.77
N ASN A 83 -6.75 -12.95 3.84
CA ASN A 83 -7.18 -13.16 5.22
C ASN A 83 -7.96 -11.97 5.79
N TYR A 84 -8.25 -10.97 4.96
CA TYR A 84 -8.98 -9.76 5.32
C TYR A 84 -9.98 -9.45 4.19
N ALA A 85 -11.20 -9.04 4.56
CA ALA A 85 -12.22 -8.72 3.56
C ALA A 85 -12.02 -7.27 3.07
N VAL A 86 -12.10 -7.07 1.76
CA VAL A 86 -12.11 -5.71 1.20
C VAL A 86 -13.42 -5.03 1.65
N PRO A 87 -13.37 -3.89 2.35
CA PRO A 87 -14.57 -3.15 2.70
C PRO A 87 -15.24 -2.59 1.44
N ASP A 88 -16.53 -2.30 1.56
CA ASP A 88 -17.33 -1.67 0.53
C ASP A 88 -17.67 -0.24 0.95
N THR A 89 -17.32 0.71 0.08
CA THR A 89 -17.67 2.12 0.23
C THR A 89 -18.54 2.50 -0.97
N ASN A 90 -19.82 2.78 -0.71
CA ASN A 90 -20.81 3.16 -1.73
C ASN A 90 -20.97 2.15 -2.88
N GLY A 91 -20.89 0.84 -2.60
CA GLY A 91 -21.04 -0.23 -3.59
C GLY A 91 -19.79 -0.50 -4.43
N GLN A 92 -18.63 0.01 -4.01
CA GLN A 92 -17.34 -0.25 -4.64
C GLN A 92 -16.31 -0.74 -3.61
N PRO A 93 -15.39 -1.63 -3.99
CA PRO A 93 -14.32 -2.07 -3.11
C PRO A 93 -13.39 -0.92 -2.72
N ASP A 94 -13.28 -0.63 -1.42
CA ASP A 94 -12.39 0.40 -0.88
C ASP A 94 -11.00 -0.18 -0.62
N VAL A 95 -10.18 -0.15 -1.67
CA VAL A 95 -8.84 -0.74 -1.64
C VAL A 95 -7.84 0.09 -0.82
N ILE A 96 -8.08 1.39 -0.65
CA ILE A 96 -7.24 2.24 0.20
C ILE A 96 -7.50 1.86 1.65
N GLU A 97 -8.77 1.86 2.06
CA GLU A 97 -9.15 1.46 3.41
C GLU A 97 -8.71 0.01 3.70
N HIS A 98 -8.87 -0.91 2.74
CA HIS A 98 -8.42 -2.28 2.90
C HIS A 98 -6.94 -2.39 3.26
N VAL A 99 -6.08 -1.75 2.46
CA VAL A 99 -4.62 -1.83 2.62
C VAL A 99 -4.18 -1.09 3.89
N PHE A 100 -4.77 0.07 4.17
CA PHE A 100 -4.51 0.85 5.38
C PHE A 100 -4.86 0.05 6.65
N ASN A 101 -6.06 -0.51 6.70
CA ASN A 101 -6.54 -1.26 7.87
C ASN A 101 -5.85 -2.61 8.04
N TRP A 102 -5.31 -3.20 6.97
CA TRP A 102 -4.61 -4.49 7.04
C TRP A 102 -3.45 -4.47 8.06
N THR A 103 -2.72 -3.36 8.18
CA THR A 103 -1.63 -3.22 9.15
C THR A 103 -2.05 -2.72 10.53
N ALA A 104 -3.18 -2.01 10.62
CA ALA A 104 -3.70 -1.51 11.88
C ALA A 104 -4.51 -2.57 12.64
N THR A 105 -5.10 -3.54 11.94
CA THR A 105 -6.07 -4.49 12.50
C THR A 105 -5.63 -5.93 12.33
N ARG A 106 -5.95 -6.77 13.33
CA ARG A 106 -5.73 -8.22 13.21
C ARG A 106 -6.78 -8.81 12.26
N ALA A 107 -6.33 -9.68 11.36
CA ALA A 107 -7.25 -10.51 10.59
C ALA A 107 -8.07 -11.45 11.49
N ILE A 108 -9.18 -11.96 10.95
CA ILE A 108 -10.01 -12.97 11.62
C ILE A 108 -9.12 -14.18 11.95
N ASN A 109 -9.23 -14.70 13.18
CA ASN A 109 -8.41 -15.79 13.73
C ASN A 109 -6.91 -15.48 13.88
N CYS A 110 -6.47 -14.24 13.66
CA CYS A 110 -5.10 -13.81 13.98
C CYS A 110 -5.05 -13.15 15.37
N ALA A 111 -3.96 -13.38 16.10
CA ALA A 111 -3.72 -12.81 17.41
C ALA A 111 -3.20 -11.36 17.35
N LYS A 112 -2.58 -10.98 16.23
CA LYS A 112 -1.94 -9.68 16.01
C LYS A 112 -2.12 -9.22 14.56
N PRO A 113 -2.02 -7.91 14.27
CA PRO A 113 -1.81 -7.40 12.92
C PRO A 113 -0.50 -7.96 12.31
N PRO A 114 -0.33 -7.89 10.97
CA PRO A 114 0.89 -8.32 10.32
C PRO A 114 2.09 -7.50 10.79
N THR A 115 3.22 -8.18 10.94
CA THR A 115 4.52 -7.59 11.25
C THR A 115 5.11 -6.89 10.03
N LEU A 116 6.10 -6.03 10.25
CA LEU A 116 6.90 -5.38 9.21
C LEU A 116 7.42 -6.37 8.16
N THR A 117 7.96 -7.52 8.59
CA THR A 117 8.49 -8.55 7.68
C THR A 117 7.39 -9.22 6.87
N GLU A 118 6.22 -9.44 7.44
CA GLU A 118 5.07 -10.00 6.73
C GLU A 118 4.53 -9.04 5.67
N VAL A 119 4.48 -7.75 6.00
CA VAL A 119 4.11 -6.67 5.05
C VAL A 119 5.10 -6.62 3.88
N ILE A 120 6.39 -6.49 4.17
CA ILE A 120 7.44 -6.47 3.14
C ILE A 120 7.38 -7.73 2.27
N GLY A 121 7.28 -8.90 2.91
CA GLY A 121 7.22 -10.18 2.21
C GLY A 121 5.98 -10.34 1.32
N ARG A 122 4.83 -9.79 1.73
CA ARG A 122 3.61 -9.80 0.91
C ARG A 122 3.77 -8.90 -0.31
N MET A 123 4.31 -7.70 -0.14
CA MET A 123 4.52 -6.76 -1.24
C MET A 123 5.50 -7.31 -2.28
N THR A 124 6.61 -7.93 -1.85
CA THR A 124 7.59 -8.52 -2.76
C THR A 124 7.02 -9.72 -3.52
N ARG A 125 6.32 -10.64 -2.84
CA ARG A 125 5.66 -11.78 -3.51
C ARG A 125 4.61 -11.32 -4.52
N THR A 126 3.80 -10.32 -4.16
CA THR A 126 2.80 -9.75 -5.08
C THR A 126 3.49 -9.18 -6.33
N ALA A 127 4.63 -8.51 -6.17
CA ALA A 127 5.41 -8.02 -7.30
C ALA A 127 5.97 -9.15 -8.18
N ASP A 128 6.44 -10.24 -7.56
CA ASP A 128 6.96 -11.40 -8.29
C ASP A 128 5.85 -12.13 -9.08
N ASP A 129 4.66 -12.29 -8.49
CA ASP A 129 3.48 -12.88 -9.15
C ASP A 129 3.03 -12.05 -10.37
N LEU A 130 3.08 -10.72 -10.27
CA LEU A 130 2.77 -9.81 -11.37
C LEU A 130 3.76 -9.93 -12.54
N ASP A 131 5.05 -10.04 -12.25
CA ASP A 131 6.08 -10.21 -13.30
C ASP A 131 5.90 -11.56 -14.01
N GLN A 132 5.58 -12.64 -13.27
CA GLN A 132 5.29 -13.94 -13.86
C GLN A 132 4.05 -13.93 -14.75
N THR A 133 2.97 -13.27 -14.30
CA THR A 133 1.73 -13.14 -15.08
C THR A 133 1.97 -12.37 -16.37
N THR A 134 2.76 -11.31 -16.31
CA THR A 134 3.12 -10.50 -17.50
C THR A 134 3.97 -11.29 -18.49
N ALA A 135 4.92 -12.10 -17.99
CA ALA A 135 5.77 -12.94 -18.83
C ALA A 135 5.00 -14.08 -19.54
N HIS A 136 3.88 -14.53 -18.99
CA HIS A 136 3.02 -15.56 -19.61
C HIS A 136 1.99 -14.99 -20.59
N ALA A 137 1.73 -13.68 -20.55
CA ALA A 137 0.80 -13.01 -21.45
C ALA A 137 1.45 -12.44 -22.72
N ALA A 138 2.79 -12.46 -22.80
CA ALA A 138 3.60 -11.97 -23.92
C ALA A 138 4.04 -13.10 -24.86
#